data_AF-A0A1N6FHL4-F1
#
_entry.id   AF-A0A1N6FHL4-F1
#
_cell.length_a   1.000
_cell.length_b   1.000
_cell.length_c   1.000
_cell.angle_alpha   90.00
_cell.angle_beta   90.00
_cell.angle_gamma   90.00
#
_symmetry.space_group_name_H-M   'P 1'
#
loop_
_entity.id
_entity.type
_entity.pdbx_description
1 polymer ?
#
loop_
_entity_poly.entity_id
_entity_poly.type
_entity_poly.pdbx_seq_one_letter_code
_entity_poly.pdbx_strand_id
1 'polypeptide(L)'
;MQSLQKVFVLLGMLLVLFGCGSRYNPQTGLYSVYGSSKFALPQGYEKIGGLGVSVLPKTAETGAYPYQTFNTTVFGDGEAYILSQTMQLTNERYYIRPLGGMGVSKWGSSWRMNMYQLDPNNTSVEYRRYMDYIKGTGHPVASGYKMEMYDRLIGRKLIARVLVLTPDAVSGNPAAPPAKELYTLERDDFRSR
;
A
#
# COMPACT_ATOMS: atom_id res chain seq x y z
N MET A 1 -6.90 5.25 -59.23
CA MET A 1 -5.88 5.23 -58.16
C MET A 1 -6.49 5.88 -56.91
N GLN A 2 -7.28 5.12 -56.17
CA GLN A 2 -7.99 5.53 -54.96
C GLN A 2 -7.95 4.33 -54.00
N SER A 3 -6.89 4.17 -53.21
CA SER A 3 -6.89 3.14 -52.14
C SER A 3 -5.76 3.23 -51.11
N LEU A 4 -4.86 4.22 -51.14
CA LEU A 4 -3.71 4.25 -50.21
C LEU A 4 -3.78 5.29 -49.08
N GLN A 5 -4.83 6.10 -49.02
CA GLN A 5 -4.91 7.19 -48.04
C GLN A 5 -5.72 6.88 -46.77
N LYS A 6 -6.36 5.70 -46.67
CA LYS A 6 -7.23 5.34 -45.53
C LYS A 6 -6.59 4.39 -44.51
N VAL A 7 -5.39 3.88 -44.77
CA VAL A 7 -4.75 2.88 -43.88
C VAL A 7 -3.96 3.52 -42.72
N PHE A 8 -3.55 4.79 -42.85
CA PHE A 8 -2.70 5.43 -41.83
C PHE A 8 -3.43 6.18 -40.71
N VAL A 9 -4.74 6.41 -40.82
CA VAL A 9 -5.51 7.13 -39.77
C VAL A 9 -6.05 6.19 -38.69
N LEU A 10 -6.10 4.88 -38.95
CA LEU A 10 -6.60 3.90 -37.98
C LEU A 10 -5.54 3.35 -37.01
N LEU A 11 -4.28 3.78 -37.12
CA LEU A 11 -3.18 3.28 -36.26
C LEU A 11 -2.89 4.17 -35.03
N GLY A 12 -3.57 5.30 -34.87
CA GLY A 12 -3.26 6.30 -33.83
C GLY A 12 -4.11 6.24 -32.56
N MET A 13 -5.12 5.37 -32.47
CA MET A 13 -6.19 5.50 -31.47
C MET A 13 -6.55 4.22 -30.71
N LEU A 14 -5.65 3.23 -30.63
CA LEU A 14 -5.95 1.97 -29.94
C LEU A 14 -4.80 1.42 -29.11
N LEU A 15 -4.12 2.29 -28.37
CA LEU A 15 -3.20 1.92 -27.29
C LEU A 15 -3.38 2.84 -26.07
N VAL A 16 -4.63 3.14 -25.69
CA VAL A 16 -4.91 3.37 -24.26
C VAL A 16 -5.25 2.00 -23.69
N LEU A 17 -4.18 1.22 -23.47
CA LEU A 17 -4.25 0.06 -22.59
C LEU A 17 -4.91 0.55 -21.31
N PHE A 18 -6.05 -0.05 -20.98
CA PHE A 18 -6.74 0.11 -19.72
C PHE A 18 -5.77 -0.26 -18.59
N GLY A 19 -5.02 0.72 -18.12
CA GLY A 19 -4.45 0.67 -16.80
C GLY A 19 -5.62 0.67 -15.84
N CYS A 20 -5.92 -0.50 -15.25
CA CYS A 20 -6.57 -0.56 -13.93
C CYS A 20 -5.60 0.05 -12.90
N GLY A 21 -5.25 1.32 -13.08
CA GLY A 21 -4.48 2.14 -12.18
C GLY A 21 -5.45 2.91 -11.32
N SER A 22 -5.20 2.89 -10.02
CA SER A 22 -5.80 3.72 -9.00
C SER A 22 -6.18 5.12 -9.52
N ARG A 23 -7.47 5.46 -9.48
CA ARG A 23 -7.98 6.73 -10.01
C ARG A 23 -7.96 7.79 -8.92
N TYR A 24 -7.09 8.79 -9.08
CA TYR A 24 -7.22 10.06 -8.37
C TYR A 24 -8.45 10.78 -8.91
N ASN A 25 -9.36 11.21 -8.02
CA ASN A 25 -10.47 12.07 -8.39
C ASN A 25 -10.10 13.53 -8.06
N PRO A 26 -9.81 14.37 -9.07
CA PRO A 26 -9.42 15.76 -8.85
C PRO A 26 -10.53 16.63 -8.25
N GLN A 27 -11.80 16.24 -8.41
CA GLN A 27 -12.94 16.99 -7.87
C GLN A 27 -13.10 16.79 -6.36
N THR A 28 -12.73 15.60 -5.86
CA THR A 28 -12.89 15.25 -4.43
C THR A 28 -11.56 15.18 -3.69
N GLY A 29 -10.41 15.29 -4.37
CA GLY A 29 -9.09 15.08 -3.79
C GLY A 29 -8.87 13.65 -3.26
N LEU A 30 -9.69 12.69 -3.69
CA LEU A 30 -9.65 11.31 -3.18
C LEU A 30 -8.87 10.42 -4.13
N TYR A 31 -7.95 9.65 -3.57
CA TYR A 31 -7.24 8.60 -4.27
C TYR A 31 -7.78 7.23 -3.84
N SER A 32 -8.06 6.36 -4.82
CA SER A 32 -8.52 5.00 -4.57
C SER A 32 -7.36 4.07 -4.23
N VAL A 33 -7.35 3.51 -3.02
CA VAL A 33 -6.41 2.45 -2.62
C VAL A 33 -6.85 1.12 -3.24
N TYR A 34 -8.11 0.72 -3.01
CA TYR A 34 -8.75 -0.43 -3.64
C TYR A 34 -10.28 -0.37 -3.51
N GLY A 35 -11.00 -0.57 -4.61
CA GLY A 35 -12.47 -0.59 -4.62
C GLY A 35 -13.05 0.69 -4.01
N SER A 36 -13.81 0.56 -2.91
CA SER A 36 -14.36 1.71 -2.17
C SER A 36 -13.38 2.32 -1.16
N SER A 37 -12.23 1.69 -0.91
CA SER A 37 -11.23 2.15 0.06
C SER A 37 -10.41 3.26 -0.56
N LYS A 38 -10.52 4.46 0.00
CA LYS A 38 -9.91 5.69 -0.52
C LYS A 38 -9.12 6.38 0.57
N PHE A 39 -8.25 7.31 0.18
CA PHE A 39 -7.71 8.32 1.08
C PHE A 39 -7.78 9.71 0.45
N ALA A 40 -7.85 10.74 1.28
CA ALA A 40 -7.74 12.12 0.83
C ALA A 40 -6.26 12.48 0.71
N LEU A 41 -5.81 12.80 -0.51
CA LEU A 41 -4.45 13.25 -0.75
C LEU A 41 -4.38 14.73 -0.31
N PRO A 42 -3.58 15.08 0.71
CA PRO A 42 -3.46 16.47 1.14
C PRO A 42 -2.88 17.34 0.02
N GLN A 43 -3.21 18.63 0.04
CA GLN A 43 -2.60 19.59 -0.88
C GLN A 43 -1.08 19.63 -0.66
N GLY A 44 -0.33 19.77 -1.76
CA GLY A 44 1.14 19.75 -1.75
C GLY A 44 1.73 18.39 -2.10
N TYR A 45 1.00 17.30 -1.85
CA TYR A 45 1.49 15.97 -2.19
C TYR A 45 1.45 15.67 -3.68
N GLU A 46 2.57 15.21 -4.22
CA GLU A 46 2.68 14.72 -5.59
C GLU A 46 3.00 13.22 -5.65
N LYS A 47 2.68 12.58 -6.77
CA LYS A 47 2.98 11.17 -6.98
C LYS A 47 4.45 11.00 -7.38
N ILE A 48 5.23 10.38 -6.50
CA ILE A 48 6.64 10.05 -6.75
C ILE A 48 6.77 8.84 -7.68
N GLY A 49 5.93 7.82 -7.48
CA GLY A 49 5.97 6.60 -8.27
C GLY A 49 5.41 5.39 -7.53
N GLY A 50 5.93 4.20 -7.83
CA GLY A 50 5.48 2.97 -7.18
C GLY A 50 6.52 1.85 -7.19
N LEU A 51 6.36 0.93 -6.25
CA LEU A 51 7.24 -0.21 -6.01
C LEU A 51 6.46 -1.41 -5.45
N GLY A 52 6.98 -2.61 -5.70
CA GLY A 52 6.53 -3.84 -5.04
C GLY A 52 7.49 -4.21 -3.90
N VAL A 53 6.97 -4.46 -2.70
CA VAL A 53 7.78 -4.92 -1.56
C VAL A 53 7.26 -6.25 -1.04
N SER A 54 8.13 -7.25 -1.09
CA SER A 54 7.85 -8.59 -0.58
C SER A 54 7.99 -8.64 0.94
N VAL A 55 6.97 -9.18 1.59
CA VAL A 55 6.86 -9.33 3.04
C VAL A 55 6.52 -10.77 3.39
N LEU A 56 6.84 -11.19 4.61
CA LEU A 56 6.53 -12.52 5.11
C LEU A 56 5.52 -12.41 6.27
N PRO A 57 4.23 -12.67 6.03
CA PRO A 57 3.25 -12.83 7.09
C PRO A 57 3.58 -14.04 7.98
N LYS A 58 3.07 -14.04 9.21
CA LYS A 58 3.15 -15.20 10.10
C LYS A 58 2.09 -16.22 9.69
N THR A 59 2.44 -17.51 9.65
CA THR A 59 1.47 -18.60 9.51
C THR A 59 1.14 -19.19 10.88
N ALA A 60 -0.11 -19.60 11.08
CA ALA A 60 -0.50 -20.35 12.28
C ALA A 60 -0.01 -21.82 12.25
N GLU A 61 0.22 -22.38 11.05
CA GLU A 61 0.74 -23.74 10.85
C GLU A 61 2.22 -23.73 10.42
N THR A 62 2.95 -24.81 10.72
CA THR A 62 4.33 -25.03 10.29
C THR A 62 4.40 -25.31 8.78
N GLY A 63 5.08 -24.46 8.02
CA GLY A 63 5.32 -24.65 6.60
C GLY A 63 6.03 -23.46 5.95
N ALA A 64 6.66 -23.68 4.79
CA ALA A 64 7.24 -22.61 3.99
C ALA A 64 6.10 -21.90 3.23
N TYR A 65 5.81 -20.66 3.62
CA TYR A 65 4.81 -19.84 2.96
C TYR A 65 5.48 -18.81 2.03
N PRO A 66 4.97 -18.60 0.81
CA PRO A 66 5.57 -17.64 -0.11
C PRO A 66 5.40 -16.22 0.42
N TYR A 67 6.42 -15.39 0.17
CA TYR A 67 6.33 -13.96 0.35
C TYR A 67 5.05 -13.41 -0.29
N GLN A 68 4.42 -12.47 0.38
CA GLN A 68 3.32 -11.68 -0.15
C GLN A 68 3.86 -10.31 -0.57
N THR A 69 3.31 -9.71 -1.60
CA THR A 69 3.83 -8.44 -2.13
C THR A 69 2.83 -7.32 -1.86
N PHE A 70 3.30 -6.26 -1.20
CA PHE A 70 2.62 -4.97 -1.20
C PHE A 70 2.96 -4.22 -2.49
N ASN A 71 1.95 -4.00 -3.33
CA ASN A 71 2.03 -3.04 -4.42
C ASN A 71 1.78 -1.65 -3.86
N THR A 72 2.78 -0.79 -3.93
CA THR A 72 2.81 0.51 -3.26
C THR A 72 2.88 1.64 -4.27
N THR A 73 2.02 2.65 -4.12
CA THR A 73 2.18 3.96 -4.74
C THR A 73 2.63 4.95 -3.67
N VAL A 74 3.67 5.73 -3.97
CA VAL A 74 4.27 6.71 -3.05
C VAL A 74 3.90 8.12 -3.49
N PHE A 75 3.48 8.92 -2.51
CA PHE A 75 3.26 10.35 -2.64
C PHE A 75 4.16 11.10 -1.66
N GLY A 76 4.67 12.27 -2.04
CA GLY A 76 5.55 13.09 -1.21
C GLY A 76 5.21 14.57 -1.22
N ASP A 77 5.53 15.23 -0.13
CA ASP A 77 5.55 16.69 0.06
C ASP A 77 6.73 17.04 0.97
N GLY A 78 7.82 17.53 0.38
CA GLY A 78 9.09 17.72 1.09
C GLY A 78 9.60 16.42 1.71
N GLU A 79 9.70 16.38 3.03
CA GLU A 79 10.10 15.17 3.78
C GLU A 79 8.90 14.33 4.25
N ALA A 80 7.65 14.73 3.99
CA ALA A 80 6.47 13.97 4.40
C ALA A 80 5.98 13.05 3.28
N TYR A 81 5.51 11.85 3.63
CA TYR A 81 5.14 10.82 2.64
C TYR A 81 3.82 10.13 2.94
N ILE A 82 3.11 9.74 1.88
CA ILE A 82 1.95 8.84 1.97
C ILE A 82 2.19 7.64 1.06
N LEU A 83 2.10 6.44 1.62
CA LEU A 83 2.23 5.19 0.87
C LEU A 83 0.86 4.51 0.83
N SER A 84 0.28 4.42 -0.37
CA SER A 84 -0.97 3.71 -0.64
C SER A 84 -0.65 2.31 -1.15
N GLN A 85 -1.12 1.28 -0.45
CA GLN A 85 -0.65 -0.09 -0.64
C GLN A 85 -1.79 -1.09 -0.74
N THR A 86 -1.58 -2.13 -1.54
CA THR A 86 -2.46 -3.30 -1.58
C THR A 86 -1.63 -4.59 -1.52
N MET A 87 -2.07 -5.54 -0.71
CA MET A 87 -1.54 -6.89 -0.67
C MET A 87 -2.68 -7.89 -0.84
N GLN A 88 -2.59 -8.72 -1.88
CA GLN A 88 -3.54 -9.78 -2.18
C GLN A 88 -2.88 -11.13 -1.91
N LEU A 89 -3.54 -11.98 -1.12
CA LEU A 89 -3.12 -13.37 -0.96
C LEU A 89 -3.28 -14.11 -2.28
N THR A 90 -2.19 -14.73 -2.72
CA THR A 90 -2.15 -15.55 -3.94
C THR A 90 -2.59 -17.00 -3.69
N ASN A 91 -2.52 -17.48 -2.44
CA ASN A 91 -2.88 -18.85 -2.10
C ASN A 91 -4.37 -18.96 -1.76
N GLU A 92 -5.06 -19.91 -2.36
CA GLU A 92 -6.49 -20.10 -2.12
C GLU A 92 -6.81 -20.67 -0.73
N ARG A 93 -5.88 -21.41 -0.13
CA ARG A 93 -6.05 -22.14 1.13
C ARG A 93 -5.88 -21.29 2.37
N TYR A 94 -5.45 -20.05 2.24
CA TYR A 94 -5.18 -19.18 3.38
C TYR A 94 -6.01 -17.91 3.33
N TYR A 95 -6.27 -17.38 4.52
CA TYR A 95 -6.91 -16.11 4.71
C TYR A 95 -6.19 -15.30 5.79
N ILE A 96 -6.36 -13.99 5.74
CA ILE A 96 -5.78 -13.05 6.70
C ILE A 96 -6.70 -12.98 7.92
N ARG A 97 -6.14 -13.13 9.12
CA ARG A 97 -6.87 -12.90 10.38
C ARG A 97 -7.43 -11.47 10.46
N PRO A 98 -8.48 -11.25 11.27
CA PRO A 98 -8.92 -9.90 11.58
C PRO A 98 -7.75 -9.02 12.02
N LEU A 99 -7.69 -7.81 11.47
CA LEU A 99 -6.61 -6.88 11.73
C LEU A 99 -6.77 -6.24 13.13
N GLY A 100 -5.66 -6.12 13.85
CA GLY A 100 -5.62 -5.42 15.14
C GLY A 100 -5.63 -3.90 14.99
N GLY A 101 -5.70 -3.18 16.12
CA GLY A 101 -5.68 -1.72 16.17
C GLY A 101 -7.04 -1.07 16.39
N MET A 102 -7.01 0.25 16.54
CA MET A 102 -8.19 1.05 16.85
C MET A 102 -9.10 1.17 15.62
N GLY A 103 -10.40 0.88 15.80
CA GLY A 103 -11.38 1.11 14.74
C GLY A 103 -11.59 2.61 14.54
N VAL A 104 -11.38 3.11 13.32
CA VAL A 104 -11.62 4.51 12.97
C VAL A 104 -12.45 4.61 11.70
N SER A 105 -13.33 5.62 11.64
CA SER A 105 -14.02 5.99 10.40
C SER A 105 -13.23 7.09 9.71
N LYS A 106 -12.65 6.80 8.53
CA LYS A 106 -11.82 7.74 7.78
C LYS A 106 -12.03 7.54 6.27
N TRP A 107 -12.09 8.65 5.53
CA TRP A 107 -12.24 8.64 4.07
C TRP A 107 -13.48 7.86 3.57
N GLY A 108 -14.58 7.93 4.32
CA GLY A 108 -15.83 7.24 3.97
C GLY A 108 -15.77 5.72 4.12
N SER A 109 -14.82 5.19 4.90
CA SER A 109 -14.66 3.77 5.17
C SER A 109 -14.18 3.52 6.60
N SER A 110 -14.43 2.31 7.11
CA SER A 110 -13.86 1.85 8.38
C SER A 110 -12.46 1.29 8.17
N TRP A 111 -11.53 1.72 9.02
CA TRP A 111 -10.13 1.30 9.03
C TRP A 111 -9.72 0.82 10.42
N ARG A 112 -8.64 0.06 10.47
CA ARG A 112 -7.87 -0.21 11.67
C ARG A 112 -6.65 0.70 11.66
N MET A 113 -6.53 1.55 12.66
CA MET A 113 -5.42 2.49 12.79
C MET A 113 -4.49 2.06 13.92
N ASN A 114 -3.19 2.12 13.63
CA ASN A 114 -2.11 2.03 14.62
C ASN A 114 -1.10 3.17 14.38
N MET A 115 -0.39 3.57 15.43
CA MET A 115 0.66 4.56 15.38
C MET A 115 2.00 3.94 15.77
N TYR A 116 3.05 4.31 15.05
CA TYR A 116 4.40 3.77 15.24
C TYR A 116 5.46 4.84 15.07
N GLN A 117 6.62 4.63 15.67
CA GLN A 117 7.87 5.29 15.31
C GLN A 117 8.54 4.49 14.19
N LEU A 118 8.92 5.17 13.11
CA LEU A 118 9.71 4.58 12.05
C LEU A 118 11.07 5.28 11.96
N ASP A 119 12.12 4.52 12.25
CA ASP A 119 13.50 4.90 11.93
C ASP A 119 13.75 4.58 10.43
N PRO A 120 14.19 5.54 9.61
CA PRO A 120 14.59 5.28 8.23
C PRO A 120 15.70 4.24 8.08
N ASN A 121 16.52 4.06 9.13
CA ASN A 121 17.56 3.04 9.23
C ASN A 121 17.09 1.74 9.89
N ASN A 122 15.76 1.56 10.06
CA ASN A 122 15.18 0.35 10.64
C ASN A 122 15.65 -0.93 9.91
N THR A 123 15.85 -1.99 10.68
CA THR A 123 16.30 -3.31 10.19
C THR A 123 15.22 -4.08 9.45
N SER A 124 13.94 -3.68 9.55
CA SER A 124 12.85 -4.24 8.77
C SER A 124 13.10 -4.06 7.28
N VAL A 125 13.23 -5.19 6.56
CA VAL A 125 13.44 -5.22 5.11
C VAL A 125 12.35 -4.45 4.37
N GLU A 126 11.10 -4.50 4.86
CA GLU A 126 9.97 -3.81 4.25
C GLU A 126 10.19 -2.30 4.24
N TYR A 127 10.32 -1.69 5.43
CA TYR A 127 10.37 -0.23 5.54
C TYR A 127 11.64 0.34 4.94
N ARG A 128 12.77 -0.37 5.06
CA ARG A 128 14.02 0.00 4.39
C ARG A 128 13.85 0.11 2.88
N ARG A 129 13.11 -0.82 2.23
CA ARG A 129 12.85 -0.75 0.78
C ARG A 129 12.03 0.48 0.39
N TYR A 130 11.09 0.90 1.22
CA TYR A 130 10.36 2.15 0.99
C TYR A 130 11.28 3.37 1.08
N MET A 131 12.14 3.44 2.11
CA MET A 131 13.06 4.56 2.30
C MET A 131 14.15 4.61 1.23
N ASP A 132 14.73 3.46 0.88
CA ASP A 132 15.70 3.33 -0.21
C ASP A 132 15.11 3.82 -1.54
N TYR A 133 13.84 3.48 -1.80
CA TYR A 133 13.13 3.93 -3.00
C TYR A 133 12.93 5.45 -3.01
N ILE A 134 12.40 6.02 -1.92
CA ILE A 134 12.19 7.47 -1.77
C ILE A 134 13.52 8.20 -2.01
N LYS A 135 14.59 7.80 -1.31
CA LYS A 135 15.93 8.36 -1.47
C LYS A 135 16.45 8.21 -2.90
N GLY A 136 16.24 7.05 -3.51
CA GLY A 136 16.64 6.76 -4.90
C GLY A 136 15.92 7.62 -5.95
N THR A 137 14.76 8.20 -5.60
CA THR A 137 14.03 9.15 -6.47
C THR A 137 14.45 10.61 -6.27
N GLY A 138 15.48 10.87 -5.45
CA GLY A 138 15.99 12.23 -5.18
C GLY A 138 15.18 13.01 -4.13
N HIS A 139 14.18 12.40 -3.50
CA HIS A 139 13.39 13.03 -2.45
C HIS A 139 14.07 12.90 -1.07
N PRO A 140 13.98 13.92 -0.20
CA PRO A 140 14.68 13.94 1.08
C PRO A 140 14.03 13.03 2.12
N VAL A 141 14.84 12.31 2.90
CA VAL A 141 14.34 11.44 3.98
C VAL A 141 14.70 12.06 5.31
N ALA A 142 13.69 12.37 6.13
CA ALA A 142 13.88 12.85 7.50
C ALA A 142 14.63 11.82 8.36
N SER A 143 15.17 12.24 9.51
CA SER A 143 15.87 11.36 10.45
C SER A 143 14.96 10.37 11.18
N GLY A 144 13.65 10.58 11.14
CA GLY A 144 12.63 9.75 11.81
C GLY A 144 11.23 10.13 11.35
N TYR A 145 10.29 9.21 11.51
CA TYR A 145 8.88 9.45 11.22
C TYR A 145 7.96 8.98 12.33
N LYS A 146 6.96 9.81 12.62
CA LYS A 146 5.69 9.35 13.16
C LYS A 146 4.90 8.73 12.01
N MET A 147 4.61 7.44 12.13
CA MET A 147 3.87 6.68 11.13
C MET A 147 2.46 6.36 11.63
N GLU A 148 1.44 6.85 10.93
CA GLU A 148 0.08 6.35 11.07
C GLU A 148 -0.18 5.26 10.02
N MET A 149 -0.52 4.06 10.46
CA MET A 149 -0.87 2.94 9.60
C MET A 149 -2.37 2.71 9.63
N TYR A 150 -3.03 2.87 8.49
CA TYR A 150 -4.44 2.57 8.29
C TYR A 150 -4.59 1.32 7.45
N ASP A 151 -5.01 0.22 8.06
CA ASP A 151 -5.28 -1.01 7.34
C ASP A 151 -6.78 -1.31 7.23
N ARG A 152 -7.17 -1.95 6.14
CA ARG A 152 -8.52 -2.46 5.90
C ARG A 152 -8.43 -3.82 5.24
N LEU A 153 -9.07 -4.80 5.89
CA LEU A 153 -9.26 -6.13 5.32
C LEU A 153 -10.49 -6.10 4.41
N ILE A 154 -10.30 -6.47 3.15
CA ILE A 154 -11.34 -6.54 2.12
C ILE A 154 -11.57 -8.02 1.80
N GLY A 155 -12.77 -8.50 2.13
CA GLY A 155 -13.03 -9.94 2.18
C GLY A 155 -12.16 -10.61 3.25
N ARG A 156 -11.45 -11.69 2.87
CA ARG A 156 -10.49 -12.37 3.75
C ARG A 156 -9.09 -12.51 3.15
N LYS A 157 -8.84 -11.92 1.97
CA LYS A 157 -7.63 -12.17 1.17
C LYS A 157 -6.92 -10.91 0.70
N LEU A 158 -7.45 -9.72 0.97
CA LEU A 158 -6.90 -8.47 0.48
C LEU A 158 -6.76 -7.47 1.62
N ILE A 159 -5.55 -6.92 1.80
CA ILE A 159 -5.31 -5.75 2.65
C ILE A 159 -5.14 -4.52 1.76
N ALA A 160 -5.99 -3.52 1.99
CA ALA A 160 -5.72 -2.15 1.59
C ALA A 160 -5.06 -1.45 2.78
N ARG A 161 -3.97 -0.74 2.53
CA ARG A 161 -3.19 -0.06 3.56
C ARG A 161 -2.81 1.34 3.12
N VAL A 162 -2.81 2.29 4.06
CA VAL A 162 -2.24 3.62 3.88
C VAL A 162 -1.26 3.88 5.03
N LEU A 163 -0.01 4.19 4.70
CA LEU A 163 0.97 4.70 5.65
C LEU A 163 1.09 6.21 5.47
N VAL A 164 0.92 6.97 6.54
CA VAL A 164 1.18 8.41 6.58
C VAL A 164 2.43 8.64 7.40
N LEU A 165 3.48 9.14 6.77
CA LEU A 165 4.78 9.40 7.37
C LEU A 165 4.93 10.91 7.56
N THR A 166 4.92 11.34 8.81
CA THR A 166 5.18 12.74 9.19
C THR A 166 6.56 12.83 9.82
N PRO A 167 7.46 13.71 9.35
CA PRO A 167 8.79 13.90 9.94
C PRO A 167 8.69 14.10 11.45
N ASP A 168 9.29 13.19 12.20
CA ASP A 168 9.34 13.23 13.67
C ASP A 168 10.42 12.25 14.16
N ALA A 169 11.51 12.80 14.68
CA ALA A 169 12.64 12.01 15.15
C ALA A 169 12.29 11.15 16.36
N VAL A 170 11.40 11.63 17.25
CA VAL A 170 11.03 10.94 18.49
C VAL A 170 9.56 11.24 18.84
N SER A 171 8.65 10.37 18.40
CA SER A 171 7.21 10.53 18.62
C SER A 171 6.69 9.88 19.92
N GLY A 172 7.52 9.09 20.62
CA GLY A 172 7.11 8.29 21.79
C GLY A 172 6.27 7.05 21.46
N ASN A 173 5.97 6.79 20.18
CA ASN A 173 5.24 5.61 19.73
C ASN A 173 6.13 4.35 19.70
N PRO A 174 5.55 3.13 19.81
CA PRO A 174 6.31 1.89 19.64
C PRO A 174 6.94 1.82 18.23
N ALA A 175 8.06 1.10 18.11
CA ALA A 175 8.70 0.89 16.82
C ALA A 175 7.78 0.18 15.83
N ALA A 176 7.85 0.55 14.55
CA ALA A 176 7.09 -0.06 13.47
C ALA A 176 7.40 -1.57 13.36
N PRO A 177 6.43 -2.45 13.62
CA PRO A 177 6.66 -3.89 13.64
C PRO A 177 6.80 -4.44 12.20
N PRO A 178 7.52 -5.55 12.00
CA PRO A 178 7.56 -6.24 10.73
C PRO A 178 6.21 -6.85 10.36
N ALA A 179 5.99 -7.10 9.07
CA ALA A 179 4.74 -7.68 8.56
C ALA A 179 4.30 -8.98 9.26
N LYS A 180 5.24 -9.82 9.73
CA LYS A 180 4.92 -11.06 10.47
C LYS A 180 4.18 -10.83 11.78
N GLU A 181 4.34 -9.66 12.39
CA GLU A 181 3.65 -9.30 13.63
C GLU A 181 2.30 -8.63 13.36
N LEU A 182 2.14 -8.03 12.18
CA LEU A 182 0.92 -7.36 11.75
C LEU A 182 -0.08 -8.33 11.10
N TYR A 183 0.42 -9.29 10.34
CA TYR A 183 -0.38 -10.15 9.50
C TYR A 183 -0.16 -11.61 9.83
N THR A 184 -1.22 -12.23 10.32
CA THR A 184 -1.28 -13.67 10.56
C THR A 184 -2.21 -14.32 9.55
N LEU A 185 -1.75 -15.42 8.95
CA LEU A 185 -2.51 -16.24 8.01
C LEU A 185 -3.02 -17.50 8.69
N GLU A 186 -4.28 -17.81 8.43
CA GLU A 186 -4.93 -19.04 8.85
C GLU A 186 -5.35 -19.85 7.64
N ARG A 187 -5.35 -21.18 7.79
CA ARG A 187 -5.81 -22.09 6.75
C ARG A 187 -7.34 -22.08 6.72
N ASP A 188 -7.92 -21.99 5.53
CA ASP A 188 -9.35 -22.18 5.31
C ASP A 188 -9.64 -23.68 5.28
N ASP A 189 -9.85 -24.26 6.46
CA ASP A 189 -10.22 -25.66 6.62
C ASP A 189 -11.73 -25.84 6.38
N PHE A 190 -12.12 -25.92 5.11
CA PHE A 190 -13.49 -26.27 4.70
C PHE A 190 -14.03 -27.60 5.27
N ARG A 191 -13.23 -28.37 6.02
CA ARG A 191 -13.61 -29.66 6.63
C ARG A 191 -14.17 -29.55 8.05
N SER A 192 -14.25 -28.36 8.65
CA SER A 192 -14.75 -28.17 10.02
C SER A 192 -16.10 -27.42 10.11
N ARG A 193 -16.79 -27.22 8.98
CA ARG A 193 -18.11 -26.59 8.91
C ARG A 193 -19.14 -27.52 8.31
#